data_AF-A0A4V2XVM3-F1
#
_entry.id   AF-A0A4V2XVM3-F1
#
_cell.length_a   1.000
_cell.length_b   1.000
_cell.length_c   1.000
_cell.angle_alpha   90.00
_cell.angle_beta   90.00
_cell.angle_gamma   90.00
#
_symmetry.space_group_name_H-M   'P 1'
#
loop_
_entity.id
_entity.type
_entity.pdbx_description
1 polymer ?
#
loop_
_entity_poly.entity_id
_entity_poly.type
_entity_poly.pdbx_seq_one_letter_code
_entity_poly.pdbx_strand_id
1 'polypeptide(L)' 'MMAPHGKLRYRAKCADCPWEGRQFIRYGMADGAAHDHADAHTHITFVVDQYDLRIAGSTIRPKEPRRA' A
#
# COMPACT_ATOMS: atom_id res chain seq x y z
N MET A 1 -19.75 -17.79 -15.37
CA MET A 1 -18.90 -18.18 -14.23
C MET A 1 -18.50 -16.89 -13.52
N MET A 2 -19.25 -16.49 -12.50
CA MET A 2 -18.95 -15.27 -11.74
C MET A 2 -17.91 -15.66 -10.69
N ALA A 3 -16.74 -15.02 -10.70
CA ALA A 3 -15.75 -15.23 -9.66
C ALA A 3 -16.44 -15.01 -8.30
N PRO A 4 -16.27 -15.91 -7.32
CA PRO A 4 -16.82 -15.67 -5.99
C PRO A 4 -16.28 -14.31 -5.56
N HIS A 5 -17.17 -13.42 -5.10
CA HIS A 5 -16.81 -12.13 -4.51
C HIS A 5 -16.07 -12.37 -3.18
N GLY A 6 -14.92 -13.06 -3.25
CA GLY A 6 -13.95 -13.19 -2.19
C GLY A 6 -13.45 -11.79 -1.92
N LYS A 7 -14.00 -11.20 -0.86
CA LYS A 7 -13.81 -9.82 -0.41
C LYS A 7 -12.44 -9.31 -0.83
N LEU A 8 -12.42 -8.28 -1.69
CA LEU A 8 -11.17 -7.68 -2.15
C LEU A 8 -10.28 -7.37 -0.94
N ARG A 9 -9.06 -7.93 -0.91
CA ARG A 9 -8.10 -7.64 0.15
C ARG A 9 -6.98 -6.80 -0.43
N TYR A 10 -6.65 -5.75 0.29
CA TYR A 10 -5.59 -4.81 -0.05
C TYR A 10 -4.53 -4.88 1.03
N ARG A 11 -3.26 -4.74 0.67
CA ARG A 11 -2.17 -4.58 1.63
C ARG A 11 -1.15 -3.58 1.12
N ALA A 12 -0.52 -2.87 2.03
CA ALA A 12 0.61 -2.03 1.71
C ALA A 12 1.87 -2.89 1.49
N LYS A 13 2.74 -2.45 0.59
CA LYS A 13 4.07 -3.00 0.39
C LYS A 13 5.06 -1.86 0.24
N CYS A 14 6.29 -2.10 0.70
CA CYS A 14 7.41 -1.21 0.44
C CYS A 14 8.18 -1.70 -0.79
N ALA A 15 8.68 -0.78 -1.61
CA ALA A 15 9.59 -1.09 -2.71
C ALA A 15 11.04 -1.25 -2.22
N ASP A 16 11.40 -0.54 -1.16
CA ASP A 16 12.77 -0.39 -0.66
C ASP A 16 13.14 -1.44 0.41
N CYS A 17 12.15 -2.04 1.07
CA CYS A 17 12.37 -3.00 2.14
C CYS A 17 11.36 -4.16 2.13
N PRO A 18 11.63 -5.29 2.81
CA PRO A 18 10.74 -6.47 2.79
C PRO A 18 9.49 -6.30 3.67
N TRP A 19 9.15 -5.06 4.05
CA TRP A 19 7.97 -4.79 4.86
C TRP A 19 6.68 -4.96 4.04
N GLU A 20 5.73 -5.68 4.63
CA GLU A 20 4.38 -5.86 4.12
C GLU A 20 3.37 -5.44 5.19
N GLY A 21 2.47 -4.53 4.83
CA GLY A 21 1.39 -4.08 5.70
C GLY A 21 0.31 -5.14 5.90
N ARG A 22 -0.55 -4.90 6.89
CA ARG A 22 -1.68 -5.79 7.20
C ARG A 22 -2.66 -5.86 6.03
N GLN A 23 -3.33 -7.00 5.86
CA GLN A 23 -4.41 -7.13 4.89
C GLN A 23 -5.69 -6.44 5.38
N PHE A 24 -6.29 -5.62 4.53
CA PHE A 24 -7.52 -4.89 4.77
C PHE A 24 -8.55 -5.17 3.68
N ILE A 25 -9.84 -5.13 4.02
CA ILE A 25 -10.92 -5.27 3.04
C ILE A 25 -11.12 -3.96 2.25
N ARG A 26 -10.70 -2.82 2.82
CA ARG A 26 -10.87 -1.49 2.22
C ARG A 26 -9.52 -0.94 1.77
N TYR A 27 -9.47 -0.42 0.55
CA TYR A 27 -8.29 0.22 -0.02
C TYR A 27 -7.74 1.33 0.90
N GLY A 28 -8.59 2.24 1.39
CA GLY A 28 -8.12 3.38 2.19
C GLY A 28 -7.37 3.02 3.48
N MET A 29 -7.62 1.84 4.07
CA MET A 29 -6.85 1.38 5.24
C MET A 29 -5.45 0.88 4.83
N ALA A 30 -5.35 0.21 3.68
CA ALA A 30 -4.06 -0.20 3.12
C ALA A 30 -3.26 1.01 2.62
N ASP A 31 -3.93 1.98 2.01
CA ASP A 31 -3.36 3.25 1.57
C ASP A 31 -2.80 4.06 2.75
N GLY A 32 -3.57 4.18 3.84
CA GLY A 32 -3.10 4.81 5.07
C GLY A 32 -1.87 4.13 5.67
N ALA A 33 -1.83 2.78 5.69
CA ALA A 33 -0.66 2.04 6.14
C ALA A 33 0.57 2.24 5.23
N ALA A 34 0.36 2.32 3.92
CA ALA A 34 1.42 2.64 2.96
C ALA A 34 1.95 4.05 3.20
N HIS A 35 1.08 5.02 3.49
CA HIS A 35 1.47 6.40 3.78
C HIS A 35 2.25 6.53 5.10
N ASP A 36 1.79 5.84 6.15
CA ASP A 36 2.48 5.78 7.45
C ASP A 36 3.91 5.24 7.31
N HIS A 37 4.08 4.13 6.60
CA HIS A 37 5.42 3.57 6.36
C HIS A 37 6.29 4.46 5.47
N ALA A 38 5.72 5.06 4.42
CA ALA A 38 6.44 5.99 3.56
C ALA A 38 6.94 7.22 4.34
N ASP A 39 6.14 7.76 5.27
CA ASP A 39 6.51 8.91 6.10
C ASP A 39 7.55 8.52 7.16
N ALA A 40 7.32 7.43 7.89
CA ALA A 40 8.20 6.97 8.97
C ALA A 40 9.61 6.59 8.49
N HIS A 41 9.72 6.02 7.28
CA HIS A 41 10.99 5.49 6.76
C HIS A 41 11.51 6.21 5.52
N THR A 42 10.79 7.21 5.00
CA THR A 42 11.15 7.90 3.75
C THR A 42 11.31 6.91 2.57
N HIS A 43 10.43 5.92 2.48
CA HIS A 43 10.47 4.88 1.45
C HIS A 43 9.33 5.03 0.44
N ILE A 44 9.49 4.43 -0.73
CA ILE A 44 8.43 4.32 -1.73
C ILE A 44 7.55 3.13 -1.36
N THR A 45 6.27 3.40 -1.12
CA THR A 45 5.28 2.37 -0.81
C THR A 45 4.17 2.34 -1.85
N PHE A 46 3.44 1.23 -1.89
CA PHE A 46 2.30 1.05 -2.79
C PHE A 46 1.31 0.03 -2.21
N VAL A 47 0.10 0.01 -2.75
CA VAL A 47 -0.93 -0.95 -2.37
C VAL A 47 -0.99 -2.06 -3.42
N VAL A 48 -1.09 -3.31 -2.95
CA VAL A 48 -1.37 -4.48 -3.78
C VAL A 48 -2.69 -5.12 -3.38
N ASP A 49 -3.33 -5.82 -4.32
CA ASP A 49 -4.51 -6.64 -4.04
C ASP A 49 -4.15 -8.04 -3.50
N GLN A 50 -5.16 -8.90 -3.36
CA GLN A 50 -5.03 -10.29 -2.87
C GLN A 50 -4.20 -11.20 -3.77
N TYR A 51 -4.01 -10.83 -5.03
CA TYR A 51 -3.21 -11.53 -6.03
C TYR A 51 -1.80 -10.93 -6.14
N ASP A 52 -1.42 -10.05 -5.21
CA ASP A 52 -0.18 -9.30 -5.22
C ASP A 52 -0.03 -8.33 -6.40
N LEU A 53 -1.14 -8.02 -7.08
CA LEU A 53 -1.12 -7.06 -8.18
C LEU A 53 -1.14 -5.65 -7.62
N ARG A 54 -0.21 -4.83 -8.08
CA ARG A 54 -0.11 -3.42 -7.70
C ARG A 54 -1.33 -2.65 -8.20
N ILE A 55 -1.97 -1.91 -7.29
CA ILE A 55 -3.06 -1.00 -7.62
C ILE A 55 -2.48 0.22 -8.34
N ALA A 56 -2.97 0.52 -9.54
CA ALA A 56 -2.54 1.70 -10.29
C ALA A 56 -2.85 2.99 -9.51
N GLY A 57 -1.91 3.94 -9.51
CA GLY A 57 -2.06 5.20 -8.76
C GLY A 57 -1.83 5.11 -7.25
N SER A 58 -1.64 3.91 -6.69
CA SER A 58 -1.39 3.71 -5.24
C SER A 58 0.06 3.99 -4.80
N THR A 59 0.89 4.49 -5.71
CA THR A 59 2.30 4.76 -5.41
C THR A 59 2.41 5.98 -4.51
N ILE A 60 2.90 5.76 -3.31
CA ILE A 60 3.19 6.84 -2.37
C ILE A 60 4.69 7.07 -2.41
N ARG A 61 5.06 8.30 -2.75
CA ARG A 61 6.43 8.76 -2.66
C ARG A 61 6.56 9.52 -1.35
N PRO A 62 7.67 9.33 -0.62
CA PRO A 62 7.90 10.11 0.58
C PRO A 62 7.94 11.59 0.15
N LYS A 63 7.30 12.46 0.92
CA LYS A 63 7.49 13.89 0.71
C LYS A 63 8.94 14.19 1.06
N GLU A 64 9.65 14.88 0.16
CA GLU A 64 10.93 15.49 0.51
C GLU A 64 10.76 16.20 1.87
N PRO A 65 11.65 15.96 2.84
CA PRO A 65 11.54 16.61 4.12
C PRO A 65 11.50 18.11 3.84
N ARG A 66 10.37 18.75 4.17
CA ARG A 66 10.18 20.17 3.97
C ARG A 66 11.27 20.88 4.78
N ARG A 67 12.36 21.28 4.12
CA ARG A 67 13.39 22.16 4.67
C ARG A 67 12.65 23.43 5.13
N ALA A 68 12.52 23.57 6.44
CA ALA A 68 12.14 24.81 7.11
C ALA A 68 13.37 25.71 7.23
#